data_AF-A0A6I2M9M8-F1
#
_entry.id   AF-A0A6I2M9M8-F1
#
_cell.length_a   1.000
_cell.length_b   1.000
_cell.length_c   1.000
_cell.angle_alpha   90.00
_cell.angle_beta   90.00
_cell.angle_gamma   90.00
#
_symmetry.space_group_name_H-M   'P 1'
#
loop_
_entity.id
_entity.type
_entity.pdbx_description
1 polymer ?
#
loop_
_entity_poly.entity_id
_entity_poly.type
_entity_poly.pdbx_seq_one_letter_code
_entity_poly.pdbx_strand_id
1 'polypeptide(L)'
;MESAGAFIGLYGGMAAGLIGWLLGLYFAKKKRGVDEVFHFIDQKSRSVAWILTMAAIYIFFTLLLFGVDLSPAMMLSLLLFVHLGSWAITKVILSVRFSSTGSDSN
;
A
#
# COMPACT_ATOMS: atom_id res chain seq x y z
N MET A 1 10.60 20.76 19.86
CA MET A 1 11.24 19.45 19.60
C MET A 1 10.22 18.36 19.22
N GLU A 2 8.92 18.54 19.49
CA GLU A 2 7.87 17.55 19.18
C GLU A 2 7.63 17.30 17.67
N SER A 3 7.89 18.29 16.80
CA SER A 3 7.67 18.17 15.35
C SER A 3 8.73 17.37 14.61
N ALA A 4 9.97 17.31 15.13
CA ALA A 4 11.07 16.61 14.47
C ALA A 4 10.83 15.10 14.37
N GLY A 5 10.27 14.49 15.43
CA GLY A 5 9.91 13.08 15.44
C GLY A 5 8.84 12.73 14.39
N ALA A 6 7.84 13.60 14.22
CA ALA A 6 6.79 13.41 13.23
C ALA A 6 7.33 13.45 11.78
N PHE A 7 8.22 14.40 11.48
CA PHE A 7 8.87 14.47 10.17
C PHE A 7 9.80 13.29 9.90
N ILE A 8 10.60 12.89 10.90
CA ILE A 8 11.46 11.70 10.80
C ILE A 8 10.62 10.45 10.58
N GLY A 9 9.50 10.29 11.29
CA GLY A 9 8.59 9.17 11.10
C GLY A 9 7.98 9.14 9.69
N LEU A 10 7.47 10.27 9.21
CA LEU A 10 6.84 10.37 7.89
C LEU A 10 7.86 10.12 6.76
N TYR A 11 8.94 10.89 6.72
CA TYR A 11 9.93 10.81 5.65
C TYR A 11 10.85 9.60 5.78
N GLY A 12 11.20 9.22 7.00
CA GLY A 12 11.96 7.99 7.27
C GLY A 12 11.16 6.75 6.90
N GLY A 13 9.87 6.70 7.24
CA GLY A 13 8.96 5.63 6.82
C GLY A 13 8.82 5.56 5.31
N MET A 14 8.64 6.70 4.64
CA MET A 14 8.61 6.79 3.17
C MET A 14 9.92 6.26 2.55
N ALA A 15 11.08 6.69 3.06
CA ALA A 15 12.38 6.27 2.55
C ALA A 15 12.60 4.76 2.73
N ALA A 16 12.30 4.22 3.92
CA ALA A 16 12.40 2.79 4.18
C ALA A 16 11.46 1.97 3.28
N GLY A 17 10.22 2.44 3.08
CA GLY A 17 9.26 1.81 2.18
C GLY A 17 9.72 1.80 0.73
N LEU A 18 10.28 2.91 0.24
CA LEU A 18 10.85 3.01 -1.11
C LEU A 18 12.06 2.08 -1.29
N ILE A 19 12.98 2.05 -0.33
CA ILE A 19 14.15 1.18 -0.37
C ILE A 19 13.71 -0.29 -0.40
N GLY A 20 12.78 -0.68 0.48
CA GLY A 20 12.24 -2.03 0.52
C GLY A 20 11.57 -2.43 -0.81
N TRP A 21 10.80 -1.52 -1.40
CA TRP A 21 10.18 -1.73 -2.71
C TRP A 21 11.25 -1.94 -3.80
N LEU A 22 12.24 -1.04 -3.89
CA LEU A 22 13.28 -1.09 -4.93
C LEU A 22 14.10 -2.37 -4.83
N LEU A 23 14.48 -2.77 -3.62
CA LEU A 23 15.17 -4.04 -3.38
C LEU A 23 14.29 -5.23 -3.77
N GLY A 24 13.01 -5.21 -3.40
CA GLY A 24 12.05 -6.25 -3.80
C GLY A 24 11.95 -6.40 -5.32
N LEU A 25 11.86 -5.29 -6.06
CA LEU A 25 11.88 -5.29 -7.52
C LEU A 25 13.20 -5.82 -8.08
N TYR A 26 14.33 -5.43 -7.49
CA TYR A 26 15.65 -5.88 -7.94
C TYR A 26 15.80 -7.40 -7.80
N PHE A 27 15.40 -7.97 -6.66
CA PHE A 27 15.44 -9.42 -6.44
C PHE A 27 14.43 -10.18 -7.31
N ALA A 28 13.23 -9.62 -7.54
CA ALA A 28 12.24 -10.22 -8.42
C ALA A 28 12.74 -10.32 -9.87
N LYS A 29 13.38 -9.26 -10.38
CA LYS A 29 14.00 -9.26 -11.72
C LYS A 29 15.09 -10.31 -11.84
N LYS A 30 15.97 -10.44 -10.83
CA LYS A 30 17.07 -11.40 -10.84
C LYS A 30 16.59 -12.87 -10.88
N LYS A 31 15.40 -13.15 -10.35
CA LYS A 31 14.81 -14.51 -10.32
C LYS A 31 13.83 -14.80 -11.47
N ARG A 32 13.78 -13.96 -12.51
CA ARG A 32 12.75 -14.02 -13.58
C ARG A 32 11.30 -13.96 -13.06
N GLY A 33 11.09 -13.45 -11.84
CA GLY A 33 9.77 -13.31 -11.21
C GLY A 33 9.00 -12.06 -11.63
N VAL A 34 9.39 -11.43 -12.75
CA VAL A 34 8.62 -10.35 -13.39
C VAL A 34 7.96 -10.99 -14.62
N ASP A 35 6.97 -11.81 -14.34
CA ASP A 35 6.17 -12.55 -15.30
C ASP A 35 4.78 -11.91 -15.44
N GLU A 36 3.91 -12.53 -16.22
CA GLU A 36 2.53 -12.08 -16.40
C GLU A 36 1.76 -12.04 -15.07
N VAL A 37 2.04 -13.00 -14.17
CA VAL A 37 1.44 -13.07 -12.84
C VAL A 37 1.85 -11.86 -12.00
N PHE A 38 3.12 -11.48 -12.03
CA PHE A 38 3.61 -10.28 -11.35
C PHE A 38 2.87 -9.02 -11.83
N HIS A 39 2.72 -8.85 -13.15
CA HIS A 39 2.00 -7.71 -13.72
C HIS A 39 0.52 -7.71 -13.35
N PHE A 40 -0.12 -8.89 -13.37
CA PHE A 40 -1.51 -9.06 -12.94
C PHE A 40 -1.68 -8.70 -11.45
N ILE A 41 -0.81 -9.20 -10.57
CA ILE A 41 -0.82 -8.89 -9.14
C ILE A 41 -0.66 -7.39 -8.93
N ASP A 42 0.30 -6.75 -9.61
CA ASP A 42 0.54 -5.32 -9.45
C ASP A 42 -0.66 -4.48 -9.89
N GLN A 43 -1.22 -4.76 -11.06
CA GLN A 43 -2.41 -4.07 -11.57
C GLN A 43 -3.62 -4.27 -10.66
N LYS A 44 -3.88 -5.50 -10.22
CA LYS A 44 -4.99 -5.81 -9.31
C LYS A 44 -4.83 -5.12 -7.97
N SER A 45 -3.62 -5.13 -7.41
CA SER A 45 -3.33 -4.50 -6.12
C SER A 45 -3.51 -2.98 -6.18
N ARG A 46 -3.08 -2.32 -7.26
CA ARG A 46 -3.32 -0.87 -7.47
C ARG A 46 -4.81 -0.56 -7.59
N SER A 47 -5.56 -1.38 -8.33
CA SER A 47 -7.01 -1.19 -8.47
C SER A 47 -7.73 -1.31 -7.14
N VAL A 48 -7.42 -2.34 -6.34
CA VAL A 48 -7.99 -2.51 -4.99
C VAL A 48 -7.65 -1.34 -4.08
N ALA A 49 -6.40 -0.87 -4.13
CA ALA A 49 -5.99 0.29 -3.35
C ALA A 49 -6.78 1.55 -3.69
N TRP A 50 -7.00 1.82 -4.99
CA TRP A 50 -7.84 2.95 -5.41
C TRP A 50 -9.29 2.83 -4.95
N ILE A 51 -9.89 1.64 -5.02
CA ILE A 51 -11.26 1.40 -4.55
C ILE A 51 -11.37 1.70 -3.04
N LEU A 52 -10.42 1.20 -2.25
CA LEU A 52 -10.41 1.41 -0.80
C LEU A 52 -10.09 2.85 -0.42
N THR A 53 -9.19 3.52 -1.15
CA THR A 53 -8.92 4.95 -0.95
C THR A 53 -10.15 5.79 -1.27
N MET A 54 -10.88 5.50 -2.34
CA MET A 54 -12.14 6.20 -2.65
C MET A 54 -13.16 5.98 -1.52
N ALA A 55 -13.33 4.75 -1.05
CA ALA A 55 -14.21 4.47 0.08
C ALA A 55 -13.81 5.26 1.35
N ALA A 56 -12.51 5.33 1.68
CA ALA A 56 -12.01 6.10 2.80
C ALA A 56 -12.24 7.62 2.63
N ILE A 57 -12.08 8.15 1.42
CA ILE A 57 -12.39 9.57 1.11
C ILE A 57 -13.87 9.85 1.40
N TYR A 58 -14.79 9.00 0.95
CA TYR A 58 -16.22 9.18 1.23
C TYR A 58 -16.52 9.13 2.73
N ILE A 59 -15.90 8.21 3.47
CA ILE A 59 -16.06 8.13 4.93
C ILE A 59 -15.58 9.41 5.61
N PHE A 60 -14.38 9.91 5.29
CA PHE A 60 -13.88 11.16 5.86
C PHE A 60 -14.73 12.35 5.47
N PHE A 61 -15.19 12.41 4.23
CA PHE A 61 -16.09 13.47 3.77
C PHE A 61 -17.41 13.47 4.55
N THR A 62 -18.01 12.30 4.76
CA THR A 62 -19.21 12.16 5.59
C THR A 62 -18.97 12.58 7.04
N LEU A 63 -17.83 12.21 7.65
CA LEU A 63 -17.47 12.63 9.00
C LEU A 63 -17.37 14.16 9.13
N LEU A 64 -16.79 14.83 8.12
CA LEU A 64 -16.73 16.29 8.08
C LEU A 64 -18.13 16.91 8.00
N LEU A 65 -19.05 16.33 7.23
CA LEU A 65 -20.45 16.80 7.15
C LEU A 65 -21.21 16.64 8.47
N PHE A 66 -20.85 15.64 9.28
CA PHE A 66 -21.38 15.46 10.64
C PHE A 66 -20.75 16.41 11.68
N GLY A 67 -19.81 17.28 11.27
CA GLY A 67 -19.15 18.23 12.15
C GLY A 67 -18.02 17.62 12.98
N VAL A 68 -17.44 16.49 12.55
CA VAL A 68 -16.25 15.93 13.21
C VAL A 68 -15.01 16.72 12.80
N ASP A 69 -14.35 17.33 13.78
CA ASP A 69 -13.10 18.06 13.56
C ASP A 69 -11.93 17.10 13.29
N LEU A 70 -11.62 16.91 12.02
CA LEU A 70 -10.46 16.15 11.56
C LEU A 70 -9.38 17.09 11.05
N SER A 71 -8.17 17.02 11.64
CA SER A 71 -7.05 17.79 11.12
C SER A 71 -6.63 17.29 9.72
N PRO A 72 -6.21 18.17 8.81
CA PRO A 72 -5.73 17.76 7.49
C PRO A 72 -4.58 16.75 7.57
N ALA A 73 -3.68 16.91 8.55
CA ALA A 73 -2.57 16.00 8.77
C ALA A 73 -3.04 14.58 9.14
N MET A 74 -4.05 14.46 10.01
CA MET A 74 -4.64 13.16 10.38
C MET A 74 -5.32 12.51 9.16
N MET A 75 -6.11 13.27 8.41
CA MET A 75 -6.84 12.76 7.25
C MET A 75 -5.87 12.25 6.16
N LEU A 76 -4.83 13.01 5.86
CA LEU A 76 -3.79 12.61 4.90
C LEU A 76 -2.99 11.40 5.38
N SER A 77 -2.67 11.33 6.67
CA SER A 77 -1.94 10.18 7.24
C SER A 77 -2.74 8.89 7.12
N LEU A 78 -4.04 8.95 7.43
CA LEU A 78 -4.93 7.79 7.29
C LEU A 78 -5.17 7.43 5.83
N LEU A 79 -5.33 8.40 4.93
CA LEU A 79 -5.47 8.14 3.49
C LEU A 79 -4.22 7.46 2.93
N LEU A 80 -3.03 7.93 3.28
CA LEU A 80 -1.76 7.29 2.91
C LEU A 80 -1.66 5.88 3.46
N PHE A 81 -2.02 5.68 4.73
CA PHE A 81 -2.01 4.37 5.37
C PHE A 81 -2.96 3.39 4.67
N VAL A 82 -4.20 3.81 4.38
CA VAL A 82 -5.17 2.99 3.65
C VAL A 82 -4.67 2.68 2.23
N HIS A 83 -4.17 3.68 1.49
CA HIS A 83 -3.73 3.49 0.12
C HIS A 83 -2.52 2.55 0.02
N LEU A 84 -1.45 2.85 0.76
CA LEU A 84 -0.21 2.06 0.73
C LEU A 84 -0.39 0.70 1.41
N GLY A 85 -1.12 0.66 2.52
CA GLY A 85 -1.40 -0.56 3.28
C GLY A 85 -2.23 -1.54 2.47
N SER A 86 -3.33 -1.10 1.87
CA SER A 86 -4.16 -1.97 1.02
C SER A 86 -3.43 -2.46 -0.21
N TRP A 87 -2.63 -1.60 -0.84
CA TRP A 87 -1.78 -1.98 -1.97
C TRP A 87 -0.77 -3.07 -1.58
N ALA A 88 -0.04 -2.88 -0.47
CA ALA A 88 0.96 -3.83 0.01
C ALA A 88 0.35 -5.16 0.47
N ILE A 89 -0.73 -5.13 1.28
CA ILE A 89 -1.42 -6.32 1.77
C ILE A 89 -1.98 -7.13 0.60
N THR A 90 -2.64 -6.48 -0.37
CA THR A 90 -3.20 -7.18 -1.54
C THR A 90 -2.10 -7.85 -2.36
N LYS A 91 -0.96 -7.17 -2.56
CA LYS A 91 0.19 -7.73 -3.28
C LYS A 91 0.72 -8.98 -2.57
N VAL A 92 0.88 -8.95 -1.24
CA VAL A 92 1.32 -10.11 -0.45
C VAL A 92 0.34 -11.27 -0.54
N ILE A 93 -0.96 -11.02 -0.32
CA ILE A 93 -2.00 -12.07 -0.36
C ILE A 93 -2.03 -12.76 -1.72
N LEU A 94 -2.05 -11.99 -2.81
CA LEU A 94 -2.09 -12.56 -4.15
C LEU A 94 -0.79 -13.30 -4.47
N SER A 95 0.37 -12.76 -4.09
CA SER A 95 1.66 -13.43 -4.29
C SER A 95 1.71 -14.80 -3.60
N VAL A 96 1.21 -14.90 -2.37
CA VAL A 96 1.16 -16.17 -1.63
C VAL A 96 0.20 -17.15 -2.31
N ARG A 97 -0.99 -16.69 -2.70
CA ARG A 97 -1.99 -17.55 -3.37
C ARG A 97 -1.48 -18.13 -4.69
N PHE A 98 -0.85 -17.32 -5.54
CA PHE A 98 -0.31 -17.81 -6.81
C PHE A 98 0.93 -18.70 -6.62
N SER A 99 1.72 -18.46 -5.56
CA SER A 99 2.86 -19.31 -5.22
C SER A 99 2.42 -20.69 -4.72
N SER A 100 1.33 -20.78 -3.94
CA SER A 100 0.80 -22.08 -3.47
C SER A 100 0.18 -22.88 -4.61
N THR A 101 -0.56 -22.24 -5.51
CA THR A 101 -1.21 -22.94 -6.63
C THR A 101 -0.19 -23.58 -7.60
N GLY A 102 0.98 -22.97 -7.80
CA GLY A 102 2.06 -23.59 -8.59
C GLY A 102 2.76 -24.75 -7.89
N SER A 103 2.59 -24.91 -6.57
CA SER A 103 3.16 -26.02 -5.80
C SER A 103 2.26 -27.26 -5.81
N ASP A 104 0.94 -27.10 -5.90
CA ASP A 104 -0.02 -28.21 -5.87
C ASP A 104 -0.18 -28.90 -7.25
N SER A 105 0.39 -28.32 -8.30
CA SER A 105 0.31 -28.82 -9.68
C SER A 105 1.55 -29.58 -10.17
N ASN A 106 2.49 -29.90 -9.27
CA ASN A 106 3.69 -30.71 -9.53
C ASN A 106 3.68 -31.97 -8.65
#